data_AF-A0A964N4A0-F1
#
_entry.id   AF-A0A964N4A0-F1
#
_cell.length_a   1.000
_cell.length_b   1.000
_cell.length_c   1.000
_cell.angle_alpha   90.00
_cell.angle_beta   90.00
_cell.angle_gamma   90.00
#
_symmetry.space_group_name_H-M   'P 1'
#
loop_
_entity.id
_entity.type
_entity.pdbx_description
1 polymer ?
#
loop_
_entity_poly.entity_id
_entity_poly.type
_entity_poly.pdbx_seq_one_letter_code
_entity_poly.pdbx_strand_id
1 'polypeptide(L)'
;MNETEFTAKERSRFRKLLEVANSTTYIGERDAAMNAATRLAAGHSMTLREAAGMAEAPDAPEPDLRQKPRRPGAFGAGFGAAAPEYMGTWWRQPHQPARPSAGFQPESERVAAEKRRLAEAMADAVGRGLDAEERAAAERAVSARSRRHIRTGKRGAWRARPEFIRVLLVETGMTAKEIAAAAGVTIYEVFREKLLMRRAVGKVAV
;
A
#
# COMPACT_ATOMS: atom_id res chain seq x y z
N MET A 1 -9.04 -49.69 3.10
CA MET A 1 -7.88 -49.03 2.46
C MET A 1 -7.63 -47.78 3.28
N ASN A 2 -6.44 -47.62 3.84
CA ASN A 2 -6.14 -46.52 4.74
C ASN A 2 -6.08 -45.22 3.92
N GLU A 3 -7.09 -44.36 4.06
CA GLU A 3 -7.14 -42.99 3.50
C GLU A 3 -6.23 -42.05 4.31
N THR A 4 -4.95 -42.43 4.41
CA THR A 4 -3.92 -41.70 5.17
C THR A 4 -2.97 -40.96 4.24
N GLU A 5 -3.30 -40.80 2.96
CA GLU A 5 -2.49 -40.03 2.01
C GLU A 5 -3.39 -39.18 1.13
N PHE A 6 -3.02 -37.90 0.95
CA PHE A 6 -3.71 -37.05 -0.01
C PHE A 6 -3.55 -37.58 -1.43
N THR A 7 -4.66 -37.60 -2.18
CA THR A 7 -4.58 -37.74 -3.63
C THR A 7 -3.86 -36.55 -4.27
N ALA A 8 -3.30 -36.70 -5.47
CA ALA A 8 -2.61 -35.61 -6.17
C ALA A 8 -3.50 -34.36 -6.38
N LYS A 9 -4.81 -34.57 -6.57
CA LYS A 9 -5.79 -33.48 -6.66
C LYS A 9 -5.93 -32.79 -5.31
N GLU A 10 -6.11 -33.51 -4.22
CA GLU A 10 -6.20 -32.95 -2.87
C GLU A 10 -4.94 -32.22 -2.42
N ARG A 11 -3.74 -32.74 -2.72
CA ARG A 11 -2.48 -32.01 -2.48
C ARG A 11 -2.46 -30.66 -3.18
N SER A 12 -2.92 -30.62 -4.43
CA SER A 12 -3.01 -29.38 -5.21
C SER A 12 -4.03 -28.41 -4.64
N ARG A 13 -5.14 -28.92 -4.09
CA ARG A 13 -6.19 -28.14 -3.43
C ARG A 13 -5.69 -27.55 -2.11
N PHE A 14 -5.07 -28.38 -1.28
CA PHE A 14 -4.46 -27.99 -0.02
C PHE A 14 -3.43 -26.88 -0.22
N ARG A 15 -2.54 -27.03 -1.21
CA ARG A 15 -1.55 -26.00 -1.57
C ARG A 15 -2.21 -24.67 -1.96
N LYS A 16 -3.29 -24.70 -2.75
CA LYS A 16 -4.02 -23.48 -3.14
C LYS A 16 -4.65 -22.79 -1.93
N LEU A 17 -5.20 -23.53 -0.96
CA LEU A 17 -5.76 -22.96 0.26
C LEU A 17 -4.68 -22.25 1.10
N LEU A 18 -3.50 -22.88 1.27
CA LEU A 18 -2.38 -22.25 1.98
C LEU A 18 -1.83 -21.02 1.25
N GLU A 19 -1.75 -21.07 -0.08
CA GLU A 19 -1.33 -19.92 -0.88
C GLU A 19 -2.30 -18.74 -0.72
N VAL A 20 -3.61 -19.00 -0.73
CA VAL A 20 -4.64 -18.00 -0.50
C VAL A 20 -4.52 -17.39 0.90
N ALA A 21 -4.36 -18.22 1.93
CA ALA A 21 -4.22 -17.75 3.30
C ALA A 21 -3.00 -16.82 3.48
N ASN A 22 -1.88 -17.15 2.83
CA ASN A 22 -0.65 -16.35 2.92
C ASN A 22 -0.68 -15.08 2.06
N SER A 23 -1.43 -15.06 0.97
CA SER A 23 -1.43 -13.94 0.01
C SER A 23 -2.54 -12.92 0.25
N THR A 24 -3.62 -13.29 0.96
CA THR A 24 -4.71 -12.34 1.22
C THR A 24 -4.37 -11.29 2.29
N THR A 25 -4.77 -10.06 2.01
CA THR A 25 -4.71 -8.92 2.95
C THR A 25 -5.91 -8.88 3.89
N TYR A 26 -6.96 -9.66 3.62
CA TYR A 26 -8.18 -9.64 4.41
C TYR A 26 -8.20 -10.79 5.43
N ILE A 27 -8.39 -10.45 6.71
CA ILE A 27 -8.30 -11.40 7.82
C ILE A 27 -9.35 -12.52 7.67
N GLY A 28 -10.60 -12.19 7.33
CA GLY A 28 -11.66 -13.20 7.19
C GLY A 28 -11.42 -14.20 6.05
N GLU A 29 -10.76 -13.77 4.96
CA GLU A 29 -10.40 -14.64 3.83
C GLU A 29 -9.28 -15.61 4.25
N ARG A 30 -8.32 -15.11 5.04
CA ARG A 30 -7.23 -15.92 5.61
C ARG A 30 -7.77 -16.99 6.54
N ASP A 31 -8.61 -16.59 7.49
CA ASP A 31 -9.18 -17.50 8.48
C ASP A 31 -10.05 -18.57 7.83
N ALA A 32 -10.84 -18.19 6.82
CA ALA A 32 -11.67 -19.14 6.07
C ALA A 32 -10.83 -20.14 5.27
N ALA A 33 -9.75 -19.68 4.61
CA ALA A 33 -8.85 -20.56 3.87
C ALA A 33 -8.08 -21.51 4.80
N MET A 34 -7.62 -21.03 5.96
CA MET A 34 -6.96 -21.85 6.98
C MET A 34 -7.91 -22.88 7.57
N ASN A 35 -9.13 -22.49 7.94
CA ASN A 35 -10.15 -23.41 8.43
C ASN A 35 -10.52 -24.48 7.41
N ALA A 36 -10.60 -24.10 6.13
CA ALA A 36 -10.81 -25.04 5.04
C ALA A 36 -9.65 -26.05 4.90
N ALA A 37 -8.41 -25.57 4.94
CA ALA A 37 -7.23 -26.42 4.89
C ALA A 37 -7.19 -27.40 6.08
N THR A 38 -7.53 -26.92 7.28
CA THR A 38 -7.61 -27.75 8.50
C THR A 38 -8.67 -28.85 8.36
N ARG A 39 -9.86 -28.54 7.83
CA ARG A 39 -10.90 -29.55 7.58
C ARG A 39 -10.45 -30.62 6.58
N LEU A 40 -9.75 -30.19 5.52
CA LEU A 40 -9.25 -31.09 4.49
C LEU A 40 -8.16 -32.02 5.06
N ALA A 41 -7.28 -31.52 5.93
CA ALA A 41 -6.29 -32.34 6.63
C ALA A 41 -6.96 -33.31 7.64
N ALA A 42 -7.91 -32.81 8.44
CA ALA A 42 -8.64 -33.62 9.41
C ALA A 42 -9.42 -34.78 8.78
N GLY A 43 -9.93 -34.60 7.55
CA GLY A 43 -10.58 -35.67 6.78
C GLY A 43 -9.65 -36.84 6.44
N HIS A 44 -8.34 -36.60 6.38
CA HIS A 44 -7.29 -37.61 6.15
C HIS A 44 -6.56 -38.01 7.43
N SER A 45 -7.11 -37.68 8.60
CA SER A 45 -6.47 -37.89 9.92
C SER A 45 -5.09 -37.24 10.08
N MET A 46 -4.79 -36.19 9.31
CA MET A 46 -3.52 -35.46 9.39
C MET A 46 -3.68 -34.13 10.12
N THR A 47 -2.63 -33.69 10.80
CA THR A 47 -2.56 -32.29 11.26
C THR A 47 -2.33 -31.37 10.06
N LEU A 48 -2.73 -30.09 10.16
CA LEU A 48 -2.47 -29.09 9.10
C LEU A 48 -0.97 -29.00 8.76
N ARG A 49 -0.11 -29.18 9.77
CA ARG A 49 1.35 -29.08 9.65
C ARG A 49 1.95 -30.31 8.98
N GLU A 50 1.49 -31.50 9.37
CA GLU A 50 1.82 -32.77 8.73
C GLU A 50 1.38 -32.78 7.26
N ALA A 51 0.15 -32.34 6.99
CA ALA A 51 -0.40 -32.16 5.65
C ALA A 51 0.42 -31.18 4.77
N ALA A 52 1.09 -30.21 5.39
CA ALA A 52 2.00 -29.26 4.72
C ALA A 52 3.41 -29.82 4.48
N GLY A 53 3.69 -31.07 4.90
CA GLY A 53 5.01 -31.70 4.78
C GLY A 53 6.03 -31.17 5.78
N MET A 54 5.58 -30.49 6.84
CA MET A 54 6.45 -30.04 7.93
C MET A 54 6.43 -31.11 9.02
N ALA A 55 7.60 -31.68 9.33
CA ALA A 55 7.74 -32.60 10.45
C ALA A 55 7.19 -31.94 11.73
N GLU A 56 6.40 -32.68 12.50
CA GLU A 56 5.89 -32.25 13.80
C GLU A 56 7.12 -31.92 14.66
N ALA A 57 7.27 -30.63 15.01
CA ALA A 57 8.27 -30.28 16.00
C ALA A 57 7.77 -30.92 17.30
N PRO A 58 8.59 -31.73 18.01
CA PRO A 58 8.21 -32.21 19.32
C PRO A 58 7.82 -30.98 20.15
N ASP A 59 6.66 -31.06 20.83
CA ASP A 59 6.04 -29.97 21.60
C ASP A 59 7.09 -29.10 22.27
N ALA A 60 7.44 -27.99 21.62
CA ALA A 60 8.34 -27.03 22.19
C ALA A 60 7.51 -26.29 23.26
N PRO A 61 7.91 -26.36 24.55
CA PRO A 61 7.19 -25.64 25.60
C PRO A 61 7.15 -24.15 25.24
N GLU A 62 5.99 -23.51 25.47
CA GLU A 62 5.74 -22.10 25.20
C GLU A 62 6.92 -21.23 25.66
N PRO A 63 7.38 -20.25 24.85
CA PRO A 63 8.44 -19.36 25.29
C PRO A 63 7.90 -18.46 26.41
N ASP A 64 8.42 -18.70 27.61
CA ASP A 64 8.20 -17.86 28.79
C ASP A 64 8.59 -16.41 28.48
N LEU A 65 7.60 -15.53 28.35
CA LEU A 65 7.77 -14.10 28.06
C LEU A 65 8.28 -13.30 29.27
N ARG A 66 9.00 -13.92 30.21
CA ARG A 66 9.45 -13.27 31.44
C ARG A 66 10.97 -13.13 31.51
N GLN A 67 11.36 -11.86 31.30
CA GLN A 67 12.54 -11.14 31.84
C GLN A 67 13.83 -11.28 31.02
N LYS A 68 14.67 -10.25 30.81
CA LYS A 68 14.84 -8.81 31.18
C LYS A 68 16.13 -8.34 30.43
N PRO A 69 16.71 -7.14 30.63
CA PRO A 69 16.19 -5.78 30.73
C PRO A 69 16.76 -4.86 29.61
N ARG A 70 16.20 -3.65 29.51
CA ARG A 70 16.72 -2.53 28.70
C ARG A 70 18.17 -2.17 29.07
N ARG A 71 19.03 -1.98 28.06
CA ARG A 71 20.26 -1.18 28.19
C ARG A 71 19.97 0.26 27.71
N PRO A 72 20.29 1.30 28.49
CA PRO A 72 20.47 2.64 27.96
C PRO A 72 21.93 2.78 27.48
N GLY A 73 22.14 3.18 26.23
CA GLY A 73 23.49 3.34 25.71
C GLY A 73 23.56 4.14 24.41
N ALA A 74 24.05 5.37 24.55
CA ALA A 74 24.75 6.17 23.54
C ALA A 74 23.93 6.71 22.35
N PHE A 75 23.28 7.84 22.60
CA PHE A 75 23.13 8.90 21.60
C PHE A 75 24.53 9.53 21.37
N GLY A 76 25.00 9.57 20.12
CA GLY A 76 26.10 10.44 19.68
C GLY A 76 27.48 9.81 19.55
N ALA A 77 27.83 9.35 18.33
CA ALA A 77 29.21 9.31 17.81
C ALA A 77 29.23 8.89 16.32
N GLY A 78 28.49 9.57 15.43
CA GLY A 78 28.36 9.13 14.04
C GLY A 78 28.14 10.19 12.95
N PHE A 79 28.16 11.49 13.27
CA PHE A 79 28.28 12.53 12.23
C PHE A 79 29.73 13.00 12.20
N GLY A 80 30.49 12.34 11.32
CA GLY A 80 31.94 12.45 11.19
C GLY A 80 32.40 13.87 10.93
N ALA A 81 33.41 14.24 11.71
CA ALA A 81 34.35 15.31 11.45
C ALA A 81 34.92 15.20 10.02
N ALA A 82 34.70 16.24 9.22
CA ALA A 82 35.53 16.59 8.08
C ALA A 82 36.17 17.97 8.35
N ALA A 83 37.43 18.11 7.95
CA ALA A 83 38.43 19.08 8.40
C ALA A 83 38.04 20.59 8.32
N PRO A 84 38.55 21.45 9.23
CA PRO A 84 38.17 22.87 9.30
C PRO A 84 39.18 23.81 8.58
N GLU A 85 39.60 23.52 7.35
CA GLU A 85 40.63 24.33 6.66
C GLU A 85 40.25 24.92 5.30
N TYR A 86 38.99 24.84 4.83
CA TYR A 86 38.64 25.35 3.49
C TYR A 86 37.29 26.09 3.37
N MET A 87 36.96 26.99 4.31
CA MET A 87 35.79 27.88 4.22
C MET A 87 36.02 29.27 4.86
N GLY A 88 37.23 29.84 4.72
CA GLY A 88 37.67 30.98 5.54
C GLY A 88 37.96 32.32 4.86
N THR A 89 37.59 32.57 3.59
CA THR A 89 38.19 33.70 2.83
C THR A 89 37.28 34.59 1.98
N TRP A 90 35.95 34.43 1.95
CA TRP A 90 35.11 35.25 1.06
C TRP A 90 34.51 36.54 1.67
N TRP A 91 34.65 36.78 2.97
CA TRP A 91 34.11 37.97 3.66
C TRP A 91 35.15 39.01 4.08
N ARG A 92 36.41 38.92 3.62
CA ARG A 92 37.50 39.83 4.01
C ARG A 92 37.94 40.76 2.86
N GLN A 93 37.01 41.50 2.28
CA GLN A 93 37.34 42.68 1.46
C GLN A 93 37.11 43.95 2.29
N PRO A 94 38.13 44.80 2.49
CA PRO A 94 37.94 46.11 3.09
C PRO A 94 37.27 47.04 2.07
N HIS A 95 36.06 47.46 2.39
CA HIS A 95 35.26 48.39 1.59
C HIS A 95 35.93 49.77 1.57
N GLN A 96 36.17 50.33 0.39
CA GLN A 96 36.64 51.72 0.21
C GLN A 96 35.60 52.70 0.79
N PRO A 97 35.98 53.78 1.48
CA PRO A 97 35.02 54.80 1.88
C PRO A 97 34.56 55.59 0.64
N ALA A 98 33.28 55.42 0.30
CA ALA A 98 32.62 56.12 -0.79
C ALA A 98 32.48 57.63 -0.50
N ARG A 99 32.65 58.44 -1.55
CA ARG A 99 32.36 59.88 -1.59
C ARG A 99 30.93 60.17 -1.09
N PRO A 100 30.66 61.34 -0.47
CA PRO A 100 29.31 61.72 -0.09
C PRO A 100 28.46 61.98 -1.34
N SER A 101 27.65 60.98 -1.70
CA SER A 101 26.62 61.08 -2.74
C SER A 101 25.38 61.76 -2.15
N ALA A 102 24.87 62.74 -2.88
CA ALA A 102 23.68 63.53 -2.57
C ALA A 102 22.46 62.66 -2.21
N GLY A 103 21.69 63.12 -1.22
CA GLY A 103 20.33 62.67 -0.95
C GLY A 103 20.20 61.24 -0.41
N PHE A 104 20.55 61.04 0.86
CA PHE A 104 20.15 59.84 1.61
C PHE A 104 18.63 59.91 1.85
N GLN A 105 17.85 59.44 0.88
CA GLN A 105 16.50 58.98 1.18
C GLN A 105 16.65 57.69 1.98
N PRO A 106 15.94 57.55 3.12
CA PRO A 106 16.01 56.33 3.92
C PRO A 106 15.67 55.15 3.01
N GLU A 107 16.47 54.09 3.10
CA GLU A 107 16.39 52.91 2.25
C GLU A 107 14.97 52.30 2.23
N SER A 108 14.22 52.47 3.32
CA SER A 108 12.81 52.12 3.45
C SER A 108 11.90 52.79 2.43
N GLU A 109 12.12 54.07 2.10
CA GLU A 109 11.31 54.81 1.12
C GLU A 109 11.61 54.36 -0.30
N ARG A 110 12.87 54.05 -0.61
CA ARG A 110 13.28 53.50 -1.90
C ARG A 110 12.66 52.11 -2.12
N VAL A 111 12.76 51.25 -1.10
CA VAL A 111 12.14 49.92 -1.12
C VAL A 111 10.61 50.02 -1.23
N ALA A 112 9.98 50.98 -0.55
CA ALA A 112 8.54 51.18 -0.67
C ALA A 112 8.13 51.67 -2.06
N ALA A 113 8.90 52.58 -2.67
CA ALA A 113 8.67 53.07 -4.03
C ALA A 113 8.85 51.97 -5.07
N GLU A 114 9.88 51.14 -4.94
CA GLU A 114 10.10 49.98 -5.82
C GLU A 114 9.00 48.92 -5.68
N LYS A 115 8.56 48.63 -4.45
CA LYS A 115 7.42 47.72 -4.21
C LYS A 115 6.15 48.22 -4.88
N ARG A 116 5.89 49.54 -4.87
CA ARG A 116 4.72 50.14 -5.54
C ARG A 116 4.82 49.98 -7.06
N ARG A 117 5.97 50.30 -7.65
CA ARG A 117 6.19 50.12 -9.10
C ARG A 117 6.04 48.66 -9.52
N LEU A 118 6.54 47.73 -8.71
CA LEU A 118 6.39 46.29 -8.95
C LEU A 118 4.93 45.85 -8.85
N ALA A 119 4.19 46.34 -7.85
CA ALA A 119 2.77 46.02 -7.68
C ALA A 119 1.92 46.57 -8.85
N GLU A 120 2.21 47.78 -9.31
CA GLU A 120 1.58 48.38 -10.50
C GLU A 120 1.89 47.58 -11.77
N ALA A 121 3.15 47.18 -11.97
CA ALA A 121 3.55 46.35 -13.10
C ALA A 121 2.89 44.95 -13.05
N MET A 122 2.76 44.35 -11.87
CA MET A 122 2.04 43.09 -11.69
C MET A 122 0.55 43.24 -11.97
N ALA A 123 -0.09 44.33 -11.51
CA ALA A 123 -1.51 44.58 -11.76
C ALA A 123 -1.81 44.80 -13.24
N ASP A 124 -0.95 45.54 -13.95
CA ASP A 124 -1.02 45.76 -15.40
C ASP A 124 -0.83 44.45 -16.18
N ALA A 125 0.10 43.58 -15.76
CA ALA A 125 0.29 42.24 -16.33
C ALA A 125 -0.95 41.34 -16.13
N VAL A 126 -1.55 41.36 -14.93
CA VAL A 126 -2.80 40.63 -14.64
C VAL A 126 -3.95 41.17 -15.50
N GLY A 127 -4.06 42.49 -15.67
CA GLY A 127 -5.06 43.13 -16.53
C GLY A 127 -4.93 42.76 -18.01
N ARG A 128 -3.70 42.51 -18.48
CA ARG A 128 -3.40 42.00 -19.83
C ARG A 128 -3.66 40.50 -20.02
N GLY A 129 -4.12 39.79 -18.99
CA GLY A 129 -4.54 38.39 -19.10
C GLY A 129 -3.42 37.37 -19.05
N LEU A 130 -2.21 37.73 -18.59
CA LEU A 130 -1.08 36.81 -18.40
C LEU A 130 -1.43 35.66 -17.43
N ASP A 131 -2.33 35.93 -16.49
CA ASP A 131 -2.87 34.95 -15.52
C ASP A 131 -4.09 34.16 -16.03
N ALA A 132 -4.69 34.55 -17.16
CA ALA A 132 -5.93 33.93 -17.62
C ALA A 132 -5.68 32.48 -18.09
N GLU A 133 -4.59 32.25 -18.81
CA GLU A 133 -4.19 30.91 -19.21
C GLU A 133 -3.73 30.07 -18.02
N GLU A 134 -3.02 30.65 -17.07
CA GLU A 134 -2.53 29.95 -15.88
C GLU A 134 -3.67 29.56 -14.93
N ARG A 135 -4.67 30.45 -14.74
CA ARG A 135 -5.91 30.12 -14.01
C ARG A 135 -6.75 29.08 -14.73
N ALA A 136 -6.90 29.20 -16.05
CA ALA A 136 -7.60 28.19 -16.84
C ALA A 136 -6.87 26.84 -16.83
N ALA A 137 -5.54 26.84 -16.78
CA ALA A 137 -4.72 25.63 -16.63
C ALA A 137 -4.82 25.04 -15.22
N ALA A 138 -4.84 25.87 -14.18
CA ALA A 138 -5.06 25.46 -12.80
C ALA A 138 -6.46 24.87 -12.60
N GLU A 139 -7.51 25.49 -13.15
CA GLU A 139 -8.88 24.97 -13.14
C GLU A 139 -8.99 23.66 -13.94
N ARG A 140 -8.31 23.55 -15.09
CA ARG A 140 -8.18 22.29 -15.84
C ARG A 140 -7.44 21.23 -15.04
N ALA A 141 -6.40 21.58 -14.29
CA ALA A 141 -5.66 20.64 -13.44
C ALA A 141 -6.47 20.18 -12.22
N VAL A 142 -7.21 21.08 -11.58
CA VAL A 142 -8.12 20.76 -10.46
C VAL A 142 -9.27 19.87 -10.93
N SER A 143 -9.91 20.20 -12.05
CA SER A 143 -10.97 19.37 -12.65
C SER A 143 -10.43 18.04 -13.21
N ALA A 144 -9.17 17.97 -13.67
CA ALA A 144 -8.52 16.73 -14.05
C ALA A 144 -8.14 15.87 -12.83
N ARG A 145 -7.77 16.49 -11.71
CA ARG A 145 -7.49 15.79 -10.44
C ARG A 145 -8.76 15.23 -9.81
N SER A 146 -9.88 15.97 -9.86
CA SER A 146 -11.20 15.46 -9.45
C SER A 146 -11.66 14.30 -10.34
N ARG A 147 -11.45 14.39 -11.66
CA ARG A 147 -11.74 13.31 -12.61
C ARG A 147 -10.79 12.10 -12.49
N ARG A 148 -9.56 12.27 -11.99
CA ARG A 148 -8.62 11.17 -11.73
C ARG A 148 -9.02 10.28 -10.55
N HIS A 149 -9.81 10.77 -9.59
CA HIS A 149 -10.21 9.96 -8.44
C HIS A 149 -11.31 8.92 -8.73
N ILE A 150 -11.94 8.94 -9.91
CA ILE A 150 -12.97 7.96 -10.31
C ILE A 150 -12.41 6.84 -11.20
N ARG A 151 -11.10 6.84 -11.45
CA ARG A 151 -10.40 5.66 -11.99
C ARG A 151 -9.30 5.25 -11.02
N THR A 152 -9.72 4.78 -9.85
CA THR A 152 -8.90 3.82 -9.10
C THR A 152 -8.70 2.62 -10.02
N GLY A 153 -7.59 2.65 -10.76
CA GLY A 153 -7.11 1.49 -11.48
C GLY A 153 -7.10 0.33 -10.50
N LYS A 154 -7.72 -0.78 -10.90
CA LYS A 154 -7.62 -2.10 -10.25
C LYS A 154 -6.13 -2.50 -10.19
N ARG A 155 -5.36 -1.84 -9.34
CA ARG A 155 -3.97 -2.19 -9.04
C ARG A 155 -4.03 -3.03 -7.78
N GLY A 156 -3.91 -4.35 -7.95
CA GLY A 156 -3.19 -5.14 -6.96
C GLY A 156 -3.93 -6.18 -6.12
N ALA A 157 -5.21 -6.51 -6.34
CA ALA A 157 -5.78 -7.71 -5.72
C ALA A 157 -5.53 -8.92 -6.65
N TRP A 158 -4.31 -9.43 -6.65
CA TRP A 158 -3.82 -10.41 -7.62
C TRP A 158 -4.27 -11.86 -7.38
N ARG A 159 -5.44 -12.03 -6.74
CA ARG A 159 -6.47 -12.99 -7.11
C ARG A 159 -7.79 -12.23 -7.03
N ALA A 160 -8.51 -12.13 -8.14
CA ALA A 160 -9.80 -11.45 -8.14
C ALA A 160 -10.69 -12.16 -7.09
N ARG A 161 -11.40 -11.43 -6.23
CA ARG A 161 -12.41 -11.97 -5.30
C ARG A 161 -13.26 -13.13 -5.89
N PRO A 162 -13.65 -13.11 -7.18
CA PRO A 162 -14.23 -14.25 -7.89
C PRO A 162 -13.46 -15.57 -7.77
N GLU A 163 -12.14 -15.57 -7.95
CA GLU A 163 -11.30 -16.77 -7.87
C GLU A 163 -11.30 -17.36 -6.46
N PHE A 164 -11.26 -16.51 -5.42
CA PHE A 164 -11.37 -16.96 -4.03
C PHE A 164 -12.72 -17.64 -3.76
N ILE A 165 -13.82 -17.01 -4.20
CA ILE A 165 -15.17 -17.58 -4.11
C ILE A 165 -15.25 -18.94 -4.83
N ARG A 166 -14.64 -19.07 -6.01
CA ARG A 166 -14.60 -20.33 -6.75
C ARG A 166 -13.83 -21.42 -6.03
N VAL A 167 -12.66 -21.09 -5.45
CA VAL A 167 -11.90 -22.04 -4.62
C VAL A 167 -12.76 -22.51 -3.45
N LEU A 168 -13.43 -21.61 -2.73
CA LEU A 168 -14.30 -22.02 -1.64
C LEU A 168 -15.48 -22.90 -2.11
N LEU A 169 -16.15 -22.51 -3.20
CA LEU A 169 -17.28 -23.28 -3.75
C LEU A 169 -16.91 -24.70 -4.18
N VAL A 170 -15.71 -24.90 -4.73
CA VAL A 170 -15.25 -26.22 -5.19
C VAL A 170 -14.70 -27.04 -4.04
N GLU A 171 -13.95 -26.41 -3.14
CA GLU A 171 -13.04 -27.14 -2.25
C GLU A 171 -13.57 -27.37 -0.84
N THR A 172 -14.51 -26.55 -0.35
CA THR A 172 -14.82 -26.53 1.09
C THR A 172 -16.20 -27.04 1.45
N GLY A 173 -17.08 -27.27 0.46
CA GLY A 173 -18.48 -27.66 0.69
C GLY A 173 -19.27 -26.64 1.52
N MET A 174 -18.73 -25.43 1.75
CA MET A 174 -19.36 -24.39 2.55
C MET A 174 -20.67 -23.92 1.92
N THR A 175 -21.60 -23.51 2.77
CA THR A 175 -22.84 -22.88 2.32
C THR A 175 -22.53 -21.51 1.71
N ALA A 176 -23.38 -21.05 0.79
CA ALA A 176 -23.18 -19.73 0.17
C ALA A 176 -23.15 -18.58 1.19
N LYS A 177 -23.85 -18.75 2.34
CA LYS A 177 -23.87 -17.79 3.44
C LYS A 177 -22.51 -17.71 4.15
N GLU A 178 -21.88 -18.86 4.41
CA GLU A 178 -20.55 -18.92 5.03
C GLU A 178 -19.47 -18.34 4.10
N ILE A 179 -19.54 -18.66 2.80
CA ILE A 179 -18.61 -18.11 1.80
C ILE A 179 -18.75 -16.58 1.70
N ALA A 180 -19.99 -16.08 1.70
CA ALA A 180 -20.27 -14.64 1.65
C ALA A 180 -19.68 -13.90 2.87
N ALA A 181 -19.89 -14.45 4.07
CA ALA A 181 -19.33 -13.90 5.30
C ALA A 181 -17.79 -13.91 5.29
N ALA A 182 -17.17 -15.01 4.84
CA ALA A 182 -15.72 -15.17 4.76
C ALA A 182 -15.06 -14.21 3.75
N ALA A 183 -15.62 -14.08 2.55
CA ALA A 183 -15.08 -13.26 1.48
C ALA A 183 -15.44 -11.76 1.61
N GLY A 184 -16.29 -11.39 2.58
CA GLY A 184 -16.81 -10.03 2.70
C GLY A 184 -17.54 -9.58 1.43
N VAL A 185 -18.39 -10.47 0.89
CA VAL A 185 -19.20 -10.28 -0.33
C VAL A 185 -20.66 -10.60 -0.06
N THR A 186 -21.53 -10.17 -0.96
CA THR A 186 -22.95 -10.53 -0.86
C THR A 186 -23.18 -12.00 -1.25
N ILE A 187 -24.20 -12.63 -0.68
CA ILE A 187 -24.62 -13.99 -1.05
C ILE A 187 -24.91 -14.09 -2.56
N TYR A 188 -25.40 -13.02 -3.18
CA TYR A 188 -25.66 -12.95 -4.62
C TYR A 188 -24.39 -13.03 -5.46
N GLU A 189 -23.28 -12.46 -5.00
CA GLU A 189 -21.98 -12.61 -5.68
C GLU A 189 -21.49 -14.05 -5.67
N VAL A 190 -21.71 -14.77 -4.57
CA VAL A 190 -21.39 -16.20 -4.45
C VAL A 190 -22.25 -17.02 -5.43
N PHE A 191 -23.55 -16.77 -5.50
CA PHE A 191 -24.43 -17.45 -6.47
C PHE A 191 -24.11 -17.09 -7.91
N ARG A 192 -23.76 -15.82 -8.19
CA ARG A 192 -23.31 -15.38 -9.51
C ARG A 192 -22.11 -16.19 -9.96
N GLU A 193 -21.08 -16.34 -9.13
CA GLU A 193 -19.91 -17.15 -9.47
C GLU A 193 -20.28 -18.62 -9.65
N LYS A 194 -21.12 -19.19 -8.77
CA LYS A 194 -21.62 -20.57 -8.90
C LYS A 194 -22.35 -20.82 -10.23
N LEU A 195 -23.16 -19.87 -10.69
CA LEU A 195 -23.86 -19.94 -11.98
C LEU A 195 -22.91 -19.80 -13.17
N LEU A 196 -21.92 -18.90 -13.07
CA LEU A 196 -20.88 -18.73 -14.08
C LEU A 196 -20.07 -20.02 -14.26
N MET A 197 -19.70 -20.69 -13.16
CA MET A 197 -19.02 -21.98 -13.20
C MET A 197 -19.84 -23.06 -13.91
N ARG A 198 -21.15 -23.14 -13.66
CA ARG A 198 -22.04 -24.10 -14.34
C ARG A 198 -22.13 -23.84 -15.85
N ARG A 199 -22.21 -22.58 -16.25
CA ARG A 199 -22.24 -22.18 -17.67
C ARG A 199 -20.92 -22.49 -18.38
N ALA A 200 -19.79 -22.31 -17.70
CA ALA A 200 -18.48 -22.64 -18.25
C ALA A 200 -18.33 -24.16 -18.46
N VAL A 201 -18.78 -24.98 -17.51
CA VAL A 201 -18.78 -26.45 -17.63
C VAL A 201 -19.70 -26.92 -18.77
N GLY A 202 -20.89 -26.33 -18.91
CA GLY A 202 -21.84 -26.69 -19.97
C GLY A 202 -21.41 -26.33 -21.40
N LYS A 203 -20.41 -25.46 -21.58
CA LYS A 203 -19.90 -25.08 -22.91
C LYS A 203 -18.85 -26.04 -23.49
N VAL A 204 -18.33 -26.97 -22.69
CA VAL A 204 -17.27 -27.92 -23.12
C VAL A 204 -17.86 -29.25 -23.62
N ALA A 205 -19.17 -29.43 -23.55
CA ALA A 205 -19.87 -30.67 -23.88
C ALA A 205 -20.67 -30.61 -25.21
N VAL A 206 -20.21 -29.83 -26.19
CA VAL A 206 -20.80 -29.75 -27.55
C VAL A 206 -19.71 -29.98 -28.58
#